data_AF-A0A3D9LL16-F1
#
_entry.id   AF-A0A3D9LL16-F1
#
_cell.length_a   1.000
_cell.length_b   1.000
_cell.length_c   1.000
_cell.angle_alpha   90.00
_cell.angle_beta   90.00
_cell.angle_gamma   90.00
#
_symmetry.space_group_name_H-M   'P 1'
#
loop_
_entity.id
_entity.type
_entity.pdbx_description
1 polymer ?
#
loop_
_entity_poly.entity_id
_entity_poly.type
_entity_poly.pdbx_seq_one_letter_code
_entity_poly.pdbx_strand_id
1 'polypeptide(L)'
;MSSSEPLPTLGTAGWILFPPVSNSALQRFAALARLEEQRLRRIQTPSAWLSDRRCMPYCFRCLVLNDADVSAPRWKREWLEPTVEFCTVHHTLLETVPASIFRLSGHFDAALRAISRYREMCKFKDIRRLR
;
A
#
# COMPACT_ATOMS: atom_id res chain seq x y z
N MET A 1 27.50 18.10 11.67
CA MET A 1 26.71 18.78 10.61
C MET A 1 25.67 17.78 10.12
N SER A 2 24.39 18.00 10.41
CA SER A 2 23.32 17.10 9.95
C SER A 2 22.91 17.52 8.54
N SER A 3 23.52 16.93 7.52
CA SER A 3 23.02 17.03 6.15
C SER A 3 21.66 16.33 6.10
N SER A 4 20.61 17.09 5.76
CA SER A 4 19.31 16.51 5.45
C SER A 4 19.48 15.74 4.14
N GLU A 5 19.43 14.41 4.23
CA GLU A 5 19.38 13.57 3.04
C GLU A 5 18.06 13.83 2.31
N PRO A 6 18.05 13.83 0.97
CA PRO A 6 16.82 14.00 0.21
C PRO A 6 15.87 12.82 0.50
N LEU A 7 14.60 13.13 0.72
CA LEU A 7 13.56 12.10 0.80
C LEU A 7 13.46 11.38 -0.55
N PRO A 8 13.14 10.08 -0.55
CA PRO A 8 13.04 9.36 -1.80
C PRO A 8 11.84 9.85 -2.62
N THR A 9 12.02 9.89 -3.93
CA THR A 9 10.97 10.30 -4.85
C THR A 9 9.86 9.25 -4.87
N LEU A 10 8.62 9.67 -4.59
CA LEU A 10 7.45 8.80 -4.66
C LEU A 10 7.00 8.64 -6.12
N GLY A 11 6.68 7.40 -6.49
CA GLY A 11 6.16 7.06 -7.81
C GLY A 11 4.65 7.35 -7.97
N THR A 12 4.07 6.76 -9.01
CA THR A 12 2.64 6.92 -9.36
C THR A 12 1.66 6.43 -8.29
N ALA A 13 2.11 5.50 -7.44
CA ALA A 13 1.37 4.95 -6.31
C ALA A 13 1.58 5.74 -5.00
N GLY A 14 2.31 6.86 -5.00
CA GLY A 14 2.51 7.68 -3.81
C GLY A 14 3.19 6.90 -2.68
N TRP A 15 2.71 7.07 -1.45
CA TRP A 15 3.34 6.52 -0.24
C TRP A 15 3.12 5.02 -0.05
N ILE A 16 2.26 4.35 -0.85
CA ILE A 16 2.01 2.91 -0.69
C ILE A 16 3.20 2.05 -1.16
N LEU A 17 3.91 2.51 -2.19
CA LEU A 17 5.17 1.93 -2.67
C LEU A 17 6.31 2.76 -2.09
N PHE A 18 6.56 2.61 -0.79
CA PHE A 18 7.60 3.37 -0.11
C PHE A 18 8.98 2.77 -0.40
N PRO A 19 9.84 3.46 -1.18
CA PRO A 19 11.15 2.93 -1.58
C PRO A 19 12.12 2.86 -0.39
N PRO A 20 13.22 2.09 -0.50
CA PRO A 20 14.20 2.03 0.56
C PRO A 20 14.87 3.38 0.81
N VAL A 21 15.06 3.71 2.08
CA VAL A 21 15.85 4.87 2.54
C VAL A 21 17.26 4.43 2.91
N SER A 22 18.16 5.40 3.04
CA SER A 22 19.53 5.17 3.51
C SER A 22 19.56 4.50 4.90
N ASN A 23 20.62 3.75 5.19
CA ASN A 23 20.82 3.18 6.53
C ASN A 23 20.90 4.27 7.62
N SER A 24 21.49 5.43 7.30
CA SER A 24 21.57 6.60 8.18
C SER A 24 20.19 7.17 8.50
N ALA A 25 19.30 7.36 7.51
CA ALA A 25 17.91 7.75 7.75
C ALA A 25 17.17 6.71 8.56
N LEU A 26 17.37 5.43 8.25
CA LEU A 26 16.72 4.33 8.94
C LEU A 26 17.11 4.24 10.43
N GLN A 27 18.39 4.40 10.75
CA GLN A 27 18.88 4.47 12.13
C GLN A 27 18.28 5.64 12.90
N ARG A 28 18.18 6.81 12.26
CA ARG A 28 17.50 7.98 12.85
C ARG A 28 16.02 7.71 13.11
N PHE A 29 15.30 7.13 12.15
CA PHE A 29 13.90 6.76 12.34
C PHE A 29 13.71 5.68 13.40
N ALA A 30 14.59 4.68 13.45
CA ALA A 30 14.58 3.64 14.48
C ALA A 30 14.75 4.24 15.89
N ALA A 31 15.72 5.14 16.05
CA ALA A 31 15.96 5.84 17.31
C ALA A 31 14.76 6.72 17.72
N LEU A 32 14.23 7.52 16.79
CA LEU A 32 13.09 8.42 17.05
C LEU A 32 11.80 7.65 17.39
N ALA A 33 11.51 6.59 16.63
CA ALA A 33 10.31 5.78 16.83
C ALA A 33 10.46 4.75 17.97
N ARG A 34 11.66 4.60 18.55
CA ARG A 34 12.01 3.54 19.52
C ARG A 34 11.68 2.14 18.99
N LEU A 35 12.03 1.90 17.72
CA LEU A 35 11.81 0.63 17.03
C LEU A 35 13.14 0.01 16.61
N GLU A 36 13.16 -1.31 16.51
CA GLU A 36 14.31 -2.01 15.92
C GLU A 36 14.49 -1.64 14.45
N GLU A 37 15.74 -1.41 14.03
CA GLU A 37 16.06 -1.08 12.65
C GLU A 37 15.56 -2.16 11.67
N GLN A 38 15.74 -3.43 12.02
CA GLN A 38 15.27 -4.57 11.22
C GLN A 38 13.75 -4.56 10.99
N ARG A 39 12.98 -4.09 11.97
CA ARG A 39 11.53 -3.95 11.85
C ARG A 39 11.17 -2.87 10.83
N LEU A 40 11.86 -1.74 10.86
CA LEU A 40 11.68 -0.68 9.86
C LEU A 40 12.17 -1.09 8.46
N ARG A 41 13.25 -1.90 8.35
CA ARG A 41 13.68 -2.50 7.08
C ARG A 41 12.57 -3.33 6.44
N ARG A 42 11.85 -4.11 7.24
CA ARG A 42 10.75 -4.97 6.74
C ARG A 42 9.53 -4.19 6.24
N ILE A 43 9.33 -2.95 6.67
CA ILE A 43 8.20 -2.13 6.22
C ILE A 43 8.46 -1.52 4.83
N GLN A 44 9.73 -1.25 4.50
CA GLN A 44 10.11 -0.69 3.21
C GLN A 44 9.78 -1.66 2.06
N THR A 45 9.45 -1.10 0.91
CA THR A 45 9.20 -1.87 -0.30
C THR A 45 10.56 -2.23 -0.93
N PRO A 46 10.87 -3.52 -1.15
CA PRO A 46 12.09 -3.92 -1.85
C PRO A 46 12.21 -3.25 -3.22
N SER A 47 13.42 -2.81 -3.60
CA SER A 47 13.64 -2.10 -4.86
C SER A 47 13.16 -2.90 -6.09
N ALA A 48 13.29 -4.23 -6.04
CA ALA A 48 12.80 -5.12 -7.10
C ALA A 48 11.27 -5.10 -7.29
N TRP A 49 10.52 -4.61 -6.31
CA TRP A 49 9.05 -4.51 -6.36
C TRP A 49 8.58 -3.12 -6.80
N LEU A 50 9.48 -2.13 -6.84
CA LEU A 50 9.22 -0.75 -7.27
C LEU A 50 9.08 -0.68 -8.79
N SER A 51 7.91 -1.05 -9.30
CA SER A 51 7.54 -0.87 -10.70
C SER A 51 6.48 0.23 -10.84
N ASP A 52 6.47 0.92 -11.99
CA ASP A 52 5.40 1.86 -12.30
C ASP A 52 4.11 1.08 -12.60
N ARG A 53 3.24 0.98 -11.59
CA ARG A 53 1.98 0.25 -11.66
C ARG A 53 0.84 1.23 -11.82
N ARG A 54 0.00 1.00 -12.83
CA ARG A 54 -1.24 1.75 -13.00
C ARG A 54 -2.29 1.39 -11.95
N CYS A 55 -2.24 0.17 -11.43
CA CYS A 55 -3.17 -0.36 -10.46
C CYS A 55 -2.45 -1.08 -9.31
N MET A 56 -3.04 -1.01 -8.12
CA MET A 56 -2.55 -1.65 -6.90
C MET A 56 -3.43 -2.85 -6.55
N PRO A 57 -2.85 -4.05 -6.38
CA PRO A 57 -3.59 -5.27 -6.09
C PRO A 57 -3.93 -5.38 -4.59
N TYR A 58 -5.10 -5.95 -4.28
CA TYR A 58 -5.55 -6.14 -2.91
C TYR A 58 -6.67 -7.18 -2.79
N CYS A 59 -6.92 -7.62 -1.55
CA CYS A 59 -8.12 -8.37 -1.23
C CYS A 59 -9.04 -7.47 -0.40
N PHE A 60 -10.22 -7.12 -0.94
CA PHE A 60 -11.17 -6.26 -0.22
C PHE A 60 -11.61 -6.87 1.10
N ARG A 61 -11.87 -8.18 1.14
CA ARG A 61 -12.25 -8.87 2.38
C ARG A 61 -11.19 -8.71 3.46
N CYS A 62 -9.91 -8.94 3.15
CA CYS A 62 -8.83 -8.70 4.11
C CYS A 62 -8.62 -7.22 4.44
N LEU A 63 -8.91 -6.32 3.50
CA LEU A 63 -8.79 -4.88 3.72
C LEU A 63 -9.81 -4.40 4.75
N VAL A 64 -11.05 -4.89 4.68
CA VAL A 64 -12.13 -4.50 5.61
C VAL A 64 -12.23 -5.36 6.87
N LEU A 65 -11.80 -6.63 6.81
CA LEU A 65 -11.79 -7.58 7.91
C LEU A 65 -10.33 -7.92 8.23
N ASN A 66 -9.66 -7.03 8.95
CA ASN A 66 -8.30 -7.30 9.42
C ASN A 66 -8.37 -8.12 10.72
N ASP A 67 -7.97 -9.40 10.64
CA ASP A 67 -7.99 -10.34 11.78
C ASP A 67 -7.17 -9.86 12.99
N ALA A 68 -6.19 -8.99 12.76
CA ALA A 68 -5.36 -8.44 13.84
C ALA A 68 -6.01 -7.26 14.55
N ASP A 69 -6.92 -6.53 13.90
CA ASP A 69 -7.58 -5.35 14.43
C ASP A 69 -8.70 -4.86 13.48
N VAL A 70 -9.96 -4.95 13.90
CA VAL A 70 -11.11 -4.41 13.14
C VAL A 70 -11.03 -2.87 13.02
N SER A 71 -10.31 -2.20 13.93
CA SER A 71 -10.20 -0.74 13.98
C SER A 71 -9.04 -0.16 13.15
N ALA A 72 -8.10 -0.99 12.68
CA ALA A 72 -6.95 -0.55 11.91
C ALA A 72 -6.84 -1.33 10.58
N PRO A 73 -7.66 -0.99 9.57
CA PRO A 73 -7.47 -1.50 8.22
C PRO A 73 -6.05 -1.24 7.73
N ARG A 74 -5.46 -2.19 7.02
CA ARG A 74 -4.09 -2.07 6.50
C ARG A 74 -3.96 -2.65 5.10
N TRP A 75 -3.06 -2.08 4.31
CA TRP A 75 -2.59 -2.74 3.10
C TRP A 75 -1.58 -3.80 3.48
N LYS A 76 -1.77 -5.04 3.01
CA LYS A 76 -0.74 -6.06 3.23
C LYS A 76 0.42 -5.80 2.29
N ARG A 77 1.63 -5.81 2.84
CA ARG A 77 2.87 -5.66 2.07
C ARG A 77 3.01 -6.76 1.01
N GLU A 78 2.58 -7.98 1.31
CA GLU A 78 2.62 -9.13 0.39
C GLU A 78 1.85 -8.91 -0.91
N TRP A 79 0.80 -8.07 -0.91
CA TRP A 79 0.09 -7.73 -2.15
C TRP A 79 0.96 -6.90 -3.11
N LEU A 80 1.99 -6.22 -2.60
CA LEU A 80 2.89 -5.43 -3.43
C LEU A 80 3.91 -6.29 -4.17
N GLU A 81 4.08 -7.56 -3.79
CA GLU A 81 5.01 -8.47 -4.46
C GLU A 81 4.53 -8.78 -5.90
N PRO A 82 5.37 -8.58 -6.94
CA PRO A 82 4.93 -8.72 -8.34
C PRO A 82 4.38 -10.10 -8.71
N THR A 83 4.83 -11.16 -8.03
CA THR A 83 4.46 -12.55 -8.32
C THR A 83 3.21 -13.01 -7.57
N VAL A 84 2.67 -12.17 -6.68
CA VAL A 84 1.49 -12.52 -5.88
C VAL A 84 0.22 -12.12 -6.64
N GLU A 85 -0.49 -13.13 -7.13
CA GLU A 85 -1.76 -12.94 -7.83
C GLU A 85 -2.98 -13.26 -6.96
N PHE A 86 -2.81 -14.08 -5.92
CA PHE A 86 -3.91 -14.60 -5.10
C PHE A 86 -3.79 -14.13 -3.65
N CYS A 87 -4.94 -13.90 -3.01
CA CYS A 87 -5.01 -13.72 -1.57
C CYS A 87 -4.73 -15.05 -0.86
N THR A 88 -3.72 -15.07 0.00
CA THR A 88 -3.34 -16.26 0.80
C THR A 88 -4.41 -16.71 1.79
N VAL A 89 -5.28 -15.80 2.24
CA VAL A 89 -6.35 -16.07 3.23
C VAL A 89 -7.64 -16.55 2.56
N HIS A 90 -8.02 -15.94 1.43
CA HIS A 90 -9.30 -16.19 0.78
C HIS A 90 -9.20 -17.03 -0.49
N HIS A 91 -7.97 -17.32 -0.96
CA HIS A 91 -7.68 -18.08 -2.17
C HIS A 91 -8.37 -17.54 -3.43
N THR A 92 -8.64 -16.24 -3.47
CA THR A 92 -9.22 -15.54 -4.63
C THR A 92 -8.15 -14.69 -5.31
N LEU A 93 -8.31 -14.46 -6.62
CA LEU A 93 -7.52 -13.48 -7.35
C LEU A 93 -7.60 -12.12 -6.66
N LEU A 94 -6.48 -11.42 -6.57
CA LEU A 94 -6.44 -10.06 -6.02
C LEU A 94 -7.21 -9.12 -6.95
N GLU A 95 -8.09 -8.32 -6.34
CA GLU A 95 -8.73 -7.21 -7.01
C GLU A 95 -7.72 -6.08 -7.24
N THR A 96 -8.07 -5.10 -8.07
CA THR A 96 -7.19 -3.96 -8.33
C THR A 96 -7.90 -2.62 -8.15
N VAL A 97 -7.16 -1.60 -7.73
CA VAL A 97 -7.60 -0.19 -7.71
C VAL A 97 -6.56 0.71 -8.39
N PRO A 98 -6.95 1.84 -8.99
CA PRO A 98 -5.99 2.77 -9.58
C PRO A 98 -4.94 3.26 -8.58
N ALA A 99 -3.66 3.25 -8.98
CA ALA A 99 -2.55 3.71 -8.14
C ALA A 99 -2.68 5.20 -7.76
N SER A 100 -3.37 5.98 -8.61
CA SER A 100 -3.68 7.38 -8.33
C SER A 100 -4.47 7.60 -7.04
N ILE A 101 -5.21 6.60 -6.55
CA ILE A 101 -5.91 6.70 -5.25
C ILE A 101 -4.92 6.99 -4.13
N PHE A 102 -3.79 6.30 -4.09
CA PHE A 102 -2.77 6.48 -3.06
C PHE A 102 -1.97 7.76 -3.26
N ARG A 103 -1.70 8.15 -4.50
CA ARG A 103 -1.06 9.43 -4.82
C ARG A 103 -1.90 10.63 -4.36
N LEU A 104 -3.22 10.55 -4.51
CA LEU A 104 -4.15 11.64 -4.17
C LEU A 104 -4.61 11.61 -2.71
N SER A 105 -4.37 10.51 -1.98
CA SER A 105 -4.76 10.38 -0.58
C SER A 105 -3.56 10.66 0.31
N GLY A 106 -3.66 11.60 1.25
CA GLY A 106 -2.53 11.91 2.15
C GLY A 106 -2.26 10.87 3.24
N HIS A 107 -3.18 9.94 3.47
CA HIS A 107 -3.10 8.90 4.51
C HIS A 107 -4.05 7.72 4.21
N PHE A 108 -3.95 6.65 5.00
CA PHE A 108 -4.67 5.39 4.75
C PHE A 108 -6.19 5.55 4.79
N ASP A 109 -6.75 6.26 5.77
CA ASP A 109 -8.22 6.43 5.86
C ASP A 109 -8.82 7.15 4.64
N ALA A 110 -8.10 8.14 4.10
CA ALA A 110 -8.52 8.82 2.88
C ALA A 110 -8.50 7.85 1.68
N ALA A 111 -7.47 7.00 1.60
CA ALA A 111 -7.37 5.97 0.58
C ALA A 111 -8.49 4.93 0.71
N LEU A 112 -8.80 4.47 1.92
CA LEU A 112 -9.92 3.55 2.17
C LEU A 112 -11.25 4.11 1.67
N ARG A 113 -11.57 5.37 2.03
CA ARG A 113 -12.79 6.02 1.54
C ARG A 113 -12.83 6.10 0.01
N ALA A 114 -11.69 6.39 -0.62
CA ALA A 114 -11.59 6.43 -2.07
C ALA A 114 -11.74 5.04 -2.73
N ILE A 115 -11.17 3.99 -2.12
CA ILE A 115 -11.32 2.59 -2.56
C ILE A 115 -12.79 2.16 -2.49
N SER A 116 -13.48 2.45 -1.38
CA SER A 116 -14.90 2.11 -1.23
C SER A 116 -15.76 2.77 -2.31
N ARG A 117 -15.56 4.09 -2.55
CA ARG A 117 -16.24 4.80 -3.65
C ARG A 117 -15.93 4.22 -5.02
N TYR A 118 -14.65 3.90 -5.28
CA TYR A 118 -14.24 3.29 -6.54
C TYR A 118 -14.94 1.95 -6.77
N ARG A 119 -14.99 1.09 -5.74
CA ARG A 119 -15.66 -0.21 -5.78
C ARG A 119 -17.15 -0.06 -6.07
N GLU A 120 -17.83 0.87 -5.40
CA GLU A 120 -19.25 1.17 -5.65
C GLU A 120 -19.47 1.60 -7.11
N MET A 121 -18.67 2.53 -7.62
CA MET A 121 -18.76 3.00 -9.01
C MET A 121 -18.57 1.86 -10.02
N CYS A 122 -17.61 0.95 -9.79
CA CYS A 122 -17.39 -0.21 -10.66
C CYS A 122 -18.62 -1.14 -10.67
N LYS A 123 -19.17 -1.46 -9.50
CA LYS A 123 -20.42 -2.26 -9.41
C LYS A 123 -21.56 -1.63 -10.19
N PHE A 124 -21.74 -0.31 -10.10
CA PHE A 124 -22.77 0.40 -10.87
C PHE A 124 -22.55 0.31 -12.39
N LYS A 125 -21.29 0.41 -12.85
CA LYS A 125 -20.96 0.27 -14.28
C LYS A 125 -21.24 -1.14 -14.79
N ASP A 126 -20.93 -2.16 -14.00
CA ASP A 126 -21.18 -3.56 -14.38
C ASP A 126 -22.68 -3.84 -14.49
N ILE A 127 -23.49 -3.34 -13.54
CA ILE A 127 -24.96 -3.43 -13.60
C ILE A 127 -25.52 -2.74 -14.85
N ARG A 128 -25.00 -1.57 -15.22
CA ARG A 128 -25.43 -0.86 -16.44
C ARG A 128 -25.05 -1.58 -17.73
N ARG A 129 -23.95 -2.35 -17.75
CA ARG A 129 -23.54 -3.15 -18.92
C ARG A 129 -24.35 -4.43 -19.10
N LEU A 130 -24.99 -4.91 -18.03
CA LEU A 130 -25.82 -6.11 -18.03
C LEU A 130 -27.30 -5.84 -18.37
N ARG A 131 -27.68 -4.57 -18.57
CA ARG A 131 -29.01 -4.13 -19.02
C ARG A 131 -28.95 -3.69 -20.46
#